data_AF-A0A8S1J6X2-F1
#
_entry.id   AF-A0A8S1J6X2-F1
#
_cell.length_a   1.000
_cell.length_b   1.000
_cell.length_c   1.000
_cell.angle_alpha   90.00
_cell.angle_beta   90.00
_cell.angle_gamma   90.00
#
_symmetry.space_group_name_H-M   'P 1'
#
loop_
_entity.id
_entity.type
_entity.pdbx_description
1 polymer ?
#
loop_
_entity_poly.entity_id
_entity_poly.type
_entity_poly.pdbx_seq_one_letter_code
_entity_poly.pdbx_strand_id
1 'polypeptide(L)'
;MRTTAVCLALGLVVALAAGGARAELGKCVVVTDFDGVIKIGESEYSNDIKTILPLIKEANVSYGLATASCETEWIKGYLNEVIDNTTYTEEFLESTAAQFCVHEKHWQTDKIVEYFDGDKFCTIVFDDSIGNRVGIVESGYKYHHVDATIGITMQDWQDGLTALQTDPPCYC
;
A
#
# COMPACT_ATOMS: atom_id res chain seq x y z
N MET A 1 -29.01 -14.37 59.87
CA MET A 1 -28.70 -15.81 59.86
C MET A 1 -28.74 -16.31 58.43
N ARG A 2 -27.74 -17.12 58.06
CA ARG A 2 -27.62 -18.01 56.89
C ARG A 2 -27.41 -17.39 55.50
N THR A 3 -26.13 -17.24 55.19
CA THR A 3 -25.44 -17.70 53.98
C THR A 3 -26.11 -18.87 53.23
N THR A 4 -26.14 -18.81 51.90
CA THR A 4 -25.50 -19.82 51.02
C THR A 4 -25.24 -19.21 49.64
N ALA A 5 -24.01 -19.34 49.15
CA ALA A 5 -23.62 -19.15 47.75
C ALA A 5 -24.01 -20.41 46.92
N VAL A 6 -23.95 -20.32 45.58
CA VAL A 6 -23.21 -21.25 44.70
C VAL A 6 -23.27 -20.76 43.25
N CYS A 7 -22.09 -20.80 42.63
CA CYS A 7 -21.70 -20.55 41.24
C CYS A 7 -22.39 -21.44 40.19
N LEU A 8 -22.41 -21.05 38.91
CA LEU A 8 -21.46 -21.55 37.89
C LEU A 8 -21.70 -20.91 36.52
N ALA A 9 -20.59 -20.58 35.86
CA ALA A 9 -20.50 -20.08 34.48
C ALA A 9 -20.78 -21.19 33.45
N LEU A 10 -21.28 -20.80 32.28
CA LEU A 10 -21.03 -21.52 31.03
C LEU A 10 -20.93 -20.49 29.89
N GLY A 11 -19.69 -20.05 29.64
CA GLY A 11 -19.30 -19.54 28.33
C GLY A 11 -19.13 -20.73 27.39
N LEU A 12 -19.87 -20.75 26.30
CA LEU A 12 -19.70 -21.73 25.24
C LEU A 12 -18.71 -21.15 24.21
N VAL A 13 -17.43 -21.47 24.42
CA VAL A 13 -16.40 -21.35 23.39
C VAL A 13 -16.53 -22.61 22.51
N VAL A 14 -17.02 -22.44 21.29
CA VAL A 14 -16.90 -23.49 20.26
C VAL A 14 -15.54 -23.29 19.59
N ALA A 15 -14.52 -23.98 20.13
CA ALA A 15 -13.25 -24.17 19.45
C ALA A 15 -13.41 -25.32 18.43
N LEU A 16 -13.64 -24.98 17.17
CA LEU A 16 -13.45 -25.90 16.05
C LEU A 16 -11.96 -25.94 15.71
N ALA A 17 -11.26 -26.92 16.28
CA ALA A 17 -9.92 -27.30 15.85
C ALA A 17 -10.00 -28.01 14.50
N ALA A 18 -9.89 -27.25 13.42
CA ALA A 18 -9.36 -27.74 12.16
C ALA A 18 -7.91 -27.25 12.07
N GLY A 19 -6.96 -28.18 11.99
CA GLY A 19 -5.54 -27.89 11.79
C GLY A 19 -5.25 -27.35 10.39
N GLY A 20 -5.85 -26.22 10.04
CA GLY A 20 -5.38 -25.38 8.95
C GLY A 20 -4.23 -24.54 9.51
N ALA A 21 -3.08 -24.58 8.86
CA ALA A 21 -2.07 -23.54 9.05
C ALA A 21 -2.80 -22.19 9.01
N ARG A 22 -2.71 -21.40 10.08
CA ARG A 22 -2.95 -19.95 9.93
C ARG A 22 -1.94 -19.55 8.87
N ALA A 23 -2.40 -19.30 7.64
CA ALA A 23 -1.57 -18.63 6.66
C ALA A 23 -0.99 -17.42 7.39
N GLU A 24 0.33 -17.34 7.49
CA GLU A 24 0.95 -16.13 7.98
C GLU A 24 0.39 -15.01 7.12
N LEU A 25 -0.30 -14.06 7.76
CA LEU A 25 -0.94 -12.96 7.05
C LEU A 25 0.21 -12.16 6.43
N GLY A 26 0.36 -12.26 5.11
CA GLY A 26 1.37 -11.53 4.37
C GLY A 26 1.25 -10.03 4.66
N LYS A 27 2.40 -9.39 4.92
CA LYS A 27 2.42 -7.96 5.22
C LYS A 27 2.02 -7.18 3.97
N CYS A 28 0.98 -6.35 4.10
CA CYS A 28 0.46 -5.59 2.98
C CYS A 28 1.40 -4.43 2.60
N VAL A 29 1.53 -4.21 1.30
CA VAL A 29 2.32 -3.11 0.73
C VAL A 29 1.48 -2.35 -0.30
N VAL A 30 1.50 -1.03 -0.20
CA VAL A 30 0.94 -0.12 -1.20
C VAL A 30 2.10 0.55 -1.91
N VAL A 31 2.10 0.49 -3.24
CA VAL A 31 3.09 1.16 -4.08
C VAL A 31 2.39 2.15 -4.98
N THR A 32 2.92 3.37 -5.07
CA THR A 32 2.39 4.41 -5.96
C THR A 32 3.42 4.80 -7.01
N ASP A 33 2.97 5.08 -8.22
CA ASP A 33 3.73 5.95 -9.13
C ASP A 33 3.72 7.39 -8.62
N PHE A 34 4.56 8.22 -9.22
CA PHE A 34 4.68 9.64 -8.94
C PHE A 34 3.91 10.50 -9.95
N ASP A 35 4.36 10.57 -11.21
CA ASP A 35 3.68 11.35 -12.25
C ASP A 35 2.34 10.67 -12.60
N GLY A 36 1.29 11.46 -12.82
CA GLY A 36 -0.08 10.98 -13.09
C GLY A 36 -0.82 10.39 -11.87
N VAL A 37 -0.13 10.08 -10.77
CA VAL A 37 -0.74 9.53 -9.55
C VAL A 37 -0.69 10.52 -8.40
N ILE A 38 0.52 10.94 -8.01
CA ILE A 38 0.73 11.94 -6.96
C ILE A 38 0.74 13.33 -7.58
N LYS A 39 1.49 13.51 -8.67
CA LYS A 39 1.66 14.78 -9.38
C LYS A 39 0.85 14.76 -10.68
N ILE A 40 -0.02 15.75 -10.90
CA ILE A 40 -1.00 15.80 -12.01
C ILE A 40 -0.66 16.91 -13.03
N GLY A 41 0.33 17.74 -12.71
CA GLY A 41 0.82 18.79 -13.58
C GLY A 41 2.19 19.28 -13.14
N GLU A 42 2.65 20.40 -13.69
CA GLU A 42 3.99 20.93 -13.34
C GLU A 42 4.12 21.31 -11.86
N SER A 43 3.04 21.74 -11.23
CA SER A 43 3.01 22.14 -9.81
C SER A 43 1.81 21.57 -9.03
N GLU A 44 0.93 20.83 -9.69
CA GLU A 44 -0.30 20.30 -9.11
C GLU A 44 -0.11 18.85 -8.64
N TYR A 45 -0.78 18.53 -7.55
CA TYR A 45 -0.81 17.18 -6.98
C TYR A 45 -2.25 16.73 -6.76
N SER A 46 -2.45 15.43 -6.60
CA SER A 46 -3.75 14.85 -6.26
C SER A 46 -4.32 15.51 -5.01
N ASN A 47 -5.58 15.96 -5.09
CA ASN A 47 -6.24 16.57 -3.95
C ASN A 47 -6.37 15.61 -2.76
N ASP A 48 -6.40 14.30 -3.00
CA ASP A 48 -6.65 13.28 -1.98
C ASP A 48 -5.38 12.63 -1.43
N ILE A 49 -4.21 12.76 -2.07
CA ILE A 49 -2.98 12.07 -1.61
C ILE A 49 -2.64 12.41 -0.15
N LYS A 50 -2.83 13.67 0.27
CA LYS A 50 -2.57 14.10 1.66
C LYS A 50 -3.54 13.49 2.66
N THR A 51 -4.73 13.08 2.21
CA THR A 51 -5.72 12.35 3.03
C THR A 51 -5.40 10.86 3.06
N ILE A 52 -4.91 10.29 1.95
CA ILE A 52 -4.63 8.85 1.83
C ILE A 52 -3.39 8.43 2.62
N LEU A 53 -2.30 9.23 2.61
CA LEU A 53 -1.05 8.85 3.28
C LEU A 53 -1.22 8.56 4.79
N PRO A 54 -1.95 9.38 5.58
CA PRO A 54 -2.27 9.04 6.97
C PRO A 54 -3.07 7.73 7.09
N LEU A 55 -4.01 7.46 6.19
CA LEU A 55 -4.83 6.24 6.21
C LEU A 55 -4.01 4.98 5.96
N ILE A 56 -2.99 5.04 5.09
CA ILE A 56 -2.05 3.93 4.88
C ILE A 56 -1.36 3.57 6.20
N LYS A 57 -0.91 4.59 6.95
CA LYS A 57 -0.28 4.41 8.26
C LYS A 57 -1.26 3.87 9.31
N GLU A 58 -2.47 4.40 9.37
CA GLU A 58 -3.52 3.93 10.30
C GLU A 58 -3.94 2.49 10.02
N ALA A 59 -3.94 2.07 8.76
CA ALA A 59 -4.19 0.69 8.34
C ALA A 59 -2.99 -0.26 8.58
N ASN A 60 -1.86 0.24 9.11
CA ASN A 60 -0.64 -0.54 9.29
C ASN A 60 -0.14 -1.21 8.00
N VAL A 61 -0.35 -0.54 6.86
CA VAL A 61 0.11 -0.97 5.55
C VAL A 61 1.45 -0.31 5.24
N SER A 62 2.40 -1.05 4.66
CA SER A 62 3.67 -0.48 4.24
C SER A 62 3.52 0.32 2.95
N TYR A 63 4.28 1.39 2.81
CA TYR A 63 4.16 2.32 1.69
C TYR A 63 5.47 2.40 0.91
N GLY A 64 5.40 2.37 -0.42
CA GLY A 64 6.53 2.63 -1.29
C GLY A 64 6.18 3.49 -2.49
N LEU A 65 7.21 4.06 -3.08
CA LEU A 65 7.14 4.92 -4.27
C LEU A 65 7.97 4.28 -5.39
N ALA A 66 7.40 4.15 -6.58
CA ALA A 66 8.09 3.62 -7.74
C ALA A 66 7.86 4.51 -8.95
N THR A 67 8.86 5.31 -9.33
CA THR A 67 8.79 6.23 -10.47
C THR A 67 9.87 5.95 -11.51
N ALA A 68 9.49 6.06 -12.79
CA ALA A 68 10.42 6.00 -13.91
C ALA A 68 11.12 7.34 -14.17
N SER A 69 10.72 8.42 -13.49
CA SER A 69 11.33 9.73 -13.65
C SER A 69 12.73 9.77 -13.04
N CYS A 70 13.64 10.43 -13.75
CA CYS A 70 15.04 10.58 -13.35
C CYS A 70 15.35 11.93 -12.68
N GLU A 71 14.35 12.79 -12.50
CA GLU A 71 14.47 14.08 -11.81
C GLU A 71 14.51 13.92 -10.28
N THR A 72 15.33 12.98 -9.79
CA THR A 72 15.30 12.46 -8.42
C THR A 72 15.33 13.54 -7.35
N GLU A 73 16.27 14.48 -7.43
CA GLU A 73 16.40 15.55 -6.42
C GLU A 73 15.18 16.48 -6.38
N TRP A 74 14.60 16.78 -7.55
CA TRP A 74 13.39 17.59 -7.63
C TRP A 74 12.19 16.84 -7.04
N ILE A 75 12.04 15.55 -7.35
CA ILE A 75 10.94 14.72 -6.83
C ILE A 75 11.06 14.59 -5.30
N LYS A 76 12.26 14.33 -4.78
CA LYS A 76 12.51 14.23 -3.34
C LYS A 76 12.10 15.52 -2.62
N GLY A 77 12.53 16.68 -3.14
CA GLY A 77 12.14 17.99 -2.62
C GLY A 77 10.62 18.20 -2.70
N TYR A 78 10.00 17.88 -3.84
CA TYR A 78 8.56 18.02 -4.02
C TYR A 78 7.75 17.16 -3.04
N LEU A 79 8.10 15.88 -2.90
CA LEU A 79 7.43 14.96 -1.98
C LEU A 79 7.58 15.40 -0.52
N ASN A 80 8.79 15.78 -0.11
CA ASN A 80 9.04 16.23 1.25
C ASN A 80 8.39 17.58 1.56
N GLU A 81 8.64 18.59 0.73
CA GLU A 81 8.27 19.99 1.03
C GLU A 81 6.81 20.31 0.68
N VAL A 82 6.27 19.69 -0.38
CA VAL A 82 4.93 20.02 -0.92
C VAL A 82 3.88 19.01 -0.48
N ILE A 83 4.21 17.72 -0.50
CA ILE A 83 3.22 16.66 -0.20
C ILE A 83 3.13 16.40 1.30
N ASP A 84 4.12 15.74 1.88
CA ASP A 84 4.09 15.35 3.29
C ASP A 84 5.49 14.99 3.81
N ASN A 85 6.09 15.88 4.59
CA ASN A 85 7.41 15.64 5.18
C ASN A 85 7.41 14.57 6.27
N THR A 86 6.24 14.10 6.73
CA THR A 86 6.16 13.05 7.76
C THR A 86 6.24 11.65 7.16
N THR A 87 5.68 11.45 5.97
CA THR A 87 5.85 10.21 5.20
C THR A 87 7.15 10.24 4.40
N TYR A 88 7.39 11.31 3.64
CA TYR A 88 8.56 11.42 2.75
C TYR A 88 9.75 12.03 3.48
N THR A 89 10.20 11.36 4.54
CA THR A 89 11.44 11.73 5.24
C THR A 89 12.66 11.47 4.36
N GLU A 90 13.80 12.09 4.68
CA GLU A 90 15.08 11.80 4.01
C GLU A 90 15.41 10.30 4.09
N GLU A 91 15.22 9.68 5.26
CA GLU A 91 15.43 8.24 5.44
C GLU A 91 14.56 7.40 4.49
N PHE A 92 13.28 7.74 4.36
CA PHE A 92 12.39 7.06 3.41
C PHE A 92 12.88 7.23 1.96
N LEU A 93 13.20 8.47 1.57
CA LEU A 93 13.58 8.84 0.21
C LEU A 93 14.96 8.29 -0.21
N GLU A 94 15.82 7.94 0.73
CA GLU A 94 17.10 7.25 0.48
C GLU A 94 17.01 5.72 0.64
N SER A 95 15.87 5.20 1.12
CA SER A 95 15.66 3.77 1.32
C SER A 95 15.22 3.05 0.04
N THR A 96 15.25 1.71 0.07
CA THR A 96 14.70 0.89 -1.01
C THR A 96 13.17 1.02 -1.16
N ALA A 97 12.46 1.58 -0.17
CA ALA A 97 11.04 1.88 -0.31
C ALA A 97 10.73 2.97 -1.35
N ALA A 98 11.73 3.78 -1.74
CA ALA A 98 11.61 4.78 -2.80
C ALA A 98 12.53 4.41 -3.98
N GLN A 99 11.93 4.12 -5.13
CA GLN A 99 12.64 3.73 -6.35
C GLN A 99 12.48 4.82 -7.41
N PHE A 100 13.59 5.30 -7.96
CA PHE A 100 13.65 6.38 -8.95
C PHE A 100 14.39 5.93 -10.21
N CYS A 101 14.08 6.55 -11.35
CA CYS A 101 14.82 6.36 -12.62
C CYS A 101 14.96 4.89 -13.07
N VAL A 102 13.94 4.06 -12.84
CA VAL A 102 13.87 2.67 -13.34
C VAL A 102 12.58 2.52 -14.14
N HIS A 103 12.69 2.05 -15.38
CA HIS A 103 11.55 1.97 -16.29
C HIS A 103 10.61 0.80 -15.98
N GLU A 104 11.17 -0.34 -15.56
CA GLU A 104 10.41 -1.56 -15.30
C GLU A 104 9.73 -1.50 -13.93
N LYS A 105 8.45 -1.10 -13.91
CA LYS A 105 7.69 -0.90 -12.67
C LYS A 105 7.67 -2.13 -11.75
N HIS A 106 7.53 -3.32 -12.33
CA HIS A 106 7.52 -4.57 -11.56
C HIS A 106 8.85 -4.85 -10.82
N TRP A 107 10.00 -4.46 -11.38
CA TRP A 107 11.29 -4.60 -10.68
C TRP A 107 11.40 -3.61 -9.51
N GLN A 108 10.88 -2.40 -9.67
CA GLN A 108 10.79 -1.44 -8.57
C GLN A 108 9.91 -1.99 -7.45
N THR A 109 8.73 -2.51 -7.80
CA THR A 109 7.81 -3.13 -6.85
C THR A 109 8.45 -4.32 -6.13
N ASP A 110 9.17 -5.20 -6.83
CA ASP A 110 9.92 -6.31 -6.21
C ASP A 110 10.86 -5.83 -5.10
N LYS A 111 11.62 -4.76 -5.37
CA LYS A 111 12.57 -4.20 -4.40
C LYS A 111 11.88 -3.59 -3.19
N ILE A 112 10.78 -2.87 -3.40
CA ILE A 112 9.98 -2.27 -2.34
C ILE A 112 9.36 -3.34 -1.45
N VAL A 113 8.79 -4.39 -2.05
CA VAL A 113 8.17 -5.49 -1.31
C VAL A 113 9.23 -6.26 -0.52
N GLU A 114 10.40 -6.53 -1.10
CA GLU A 114 11.54 -7.13 -0.41
C GLU A 114 11.98 -6.29 0.81
N TYR A 115 12.07 -4.96 0.67
CA TYR A 115 12.46 -4.05 1.75
C TYR A 115 11.53 -4.14 2.96
N PHE A 116 10.22 -4.31 2.72
CA PHE A 116 9.24 -4.41 3.79
C PHE A 116 9.02 -5.82 4.33
N ASP A 117 9.65 -6.85 3.78
CA ASP A 117 9.28 -8.25 4.00
C ASP A 117 7.77 -8.46 3.69
N GLY A 118 7.33 -7.87 2.59
CA GLY A 118 5.95 -7.87 2.13
C GLY A 118 5.60 -9.12 1.31
N ASP A 119 4.30 -9.38 1.16
CA ASP A 119 3.79 -10.43 0.28
C ASP A 119 3.35 -9.82 -1.05
N LYS A 120 3.79 -10.43 -2.17
CA LYS A 120 3.38 -10.02 -3.52
C LYS A 120 1.87 -10.03 -3.70
N PHE A 121 1.19 -11.06 -3.18
CA PHE A 121 -0.25 -11.17 -3.29
C PHE A 121 -0.98 -10.14 -2.41
N CYS A 122 -0.31 -9.60 -1.40
CA CYS A 122 -0.81 -8.53 -0.54
C CYS A 122 -0.26 -7.15 -0.92
N THR A 123 0.18 -7.01 -2.16
CA THR A 123 0.70 -5.74 -2.68
C THR A 123 -0.20 -5.20 -3.80
N ILE A 124 -0.56 -3.92 -3.69
CA ILE A 124 -1.31 -3.18 -4.71
C ILE A 124 -0.45 -2.03 -5.25
N VAL A 125 -0.40 -1.90 -6.58
CA VAL A 125 0.28 -0.82 -7.27
C VAL A 125 -0.74 0.14 -7.88
N PHE A 126 -0.65 1.42 -7.55
CA PHE A 126 -1.41 2.51 -8.15
C PHE A 126 -0.55 3.23 -9.19
N ASP A 127 -0.98 3.22 -10.45
CA ASP A 127 -0.20 3.73 -11.58
C ASP A 127 -1.15 4.21 -12.69
N ASP A 128 -0.80 5.28 -13.37
CA ASP A 128 -1.60 5.84 -14.46
C ASP A 128 -1.30 5.19 -15.81
N SER A 129 -0.14 4.54 -15.96
CA SER A 129 0.24 3.90 -17.22
C SER A 129 -0.33 2.48 -17.30
N ILE A 130 -1.30 2.29 -18.20
CA ILE A 130 -1.79 0.95 -18.57
C ILE A 130 -0.64 0.07 -19.10
N GLY A 131 0.43 0.65 -19.64
CA GLY A 131 1.61 -0.07 -20.09
C GLY A 131 2.32 -0.82 -18.95
N ASN A 132 2.30 -0.29 -17.73
CA ASN A 132 2.92 -0.91 -16.57
C ASN A 132 2.10 -2.09 -16.03
N ARG A 133 0.79 -2.13 -16.30
CA ARG A 133 -0.14 -3.14 -15.77
C ARG A 133 0.30 -4.57 -16.05
N VAL A 134 0.71 -4.88 -17.29
CA VAL A 134 1.03 -6.26 -17.69
C VAL A 134 2.16 -6.82 -16.84
N GLY A 135 3.28 -6.09 -16.74
CA GLY A 135 4.44 -6.53 -15.95
C GLY A 135 4.12 -6.67 -14.45
N ILE A 136 3.29 -5.77 -13.90
CA ILE A 136 2.87 -5.80 -12.49
C ILE A 136 2.03 -7.06 -12.22
N VAL A 137 0.98 -7.29 -13.02
CA VAL A 137 0.07 -8.41 -12.83
C VAL A 137 0.74 -9.76 -13.10
N GLU A 138 1.55 -9.87 -14.15
CA GLU A 138 2.31 -11.09 -14.45
C GLU A 138 3.34 -11.44 -13.35
N SER A 139 3.81 -10.43 -12.61
CA SER A 139 4.71 -10.62 -11.45
C SER A 139 3.99 -11.02 -10.17
N GLY A 140 2.65 -11.14 -10.21
CA GLY A 140 1.81 -11.58 -9.09
C GLY A 140 1.24 -10.45 -8.22
N TYR A 141 1.46 -9.19 -8.59
CA TYR A 141 0.95 -8.02 -7.86
C TYR A 141 -0.46 -7.65 -8.30
N LYS A 142 -1.18 -6.96 -7.41
CA LYS A 142 -2.43 -6.30 -7.79
C LYS A 142 -2.13 -4.95 -8.41
N TYR A 143 -2.97 -4.53 -9.34
CA TYR A 143 -2.84 -3.26 -10.06
C TYR A 143 -4.16 -2.50 -10.02
N HIS A 144 -4.08 -1.21 -9.71
CA HIS A 144 -5.18 -0.25 -9.84
C HIS A 144 -4.77 0.89 -10.76
N HIS A 145 -5.58 1.13 -11.80
CA HIS A 145 -5.34 2.22 -12.74
C HIS A 145 -5.83 3.54 -12.16
N VAL A 146 -5.00 4.57 -12.20
CA VAL A 146 -5.35 5.93 -11.80
C VAL A 146 -5.52 6.83 -13.04
N ASP A 147 -6.52 7.71 -13.05
CA ASP A 147 -6.65 8.71 -14.12
C ASP A 147 -5.56 9.78 -13.97
N ALA A 148 -4.62 9.83 -14.92
CA ALA A 148 -3.50 10.76 -14.93
C ALA A 148 -3.89 12.25 -14.83
N THR A 149 -5.12 12.60 -15.19
CA THR A 149 -5.63 13.98 -15.17
C THR A 149 -6.25 14.38 -13.83
N ILE A 150 -6.48 13.42 -12.93
CA ILE A 150 -7.12 13.60 -11.62
C ILE A 150 -6.19 13.16 -10.48
N GLY A 151 -5.23 12.27 -10.77
CA GLY A 151 -4.39 11.59 -9.80
C GLY A 151 -5.19 10.69 -8.87
N ILE A 152 -4.51 10.14 -7.86
CA ILE A 152 -5.13 9.18 -6.95
C ILE A 152 -6.27 9.83 -6.16
N THR A 153 -7.43 9.20 -6.12
CA THR A 153 -8.60 9.68 -5.37
C THR A 153 -8.87 8.79 -4.16
N MET A 154 -9.73 9.26 -3.26
CA MET A 154 -10.27 8.42 -2.18
C MET A 154 -11.03 7.20 -2.70
N GLN A 155 -11.63 7.27 -3.90
CA GLN A 155 -12.29 6.14 -4.52
C GLN A 155 -11.24 5.10 -4.97
N ASP A 156 -10.16 5.54 -5.61
CA ASP A 156 -9.06 4.64 -6.00
C ASP A 156 -8.49 3.91 -4.78
N TRP A 157 -8.27 4.64 -3.67
CA TRP A 157 -7.83 4.04 -2.42
C TRP A 157 -8.77 2.93 -1.93
N GLN A 158 -10.08 3.19 -1.90
CA GLN A 158 -11.09 2.20 -1.48
C GLN A 158 -11.15 0.99 -2.41
N ASP A 159 -11.05 1.22 -3.71
CA ASP A 159 -11.06 0.16 -4.73
C ASP A 159 -9.80 -0.70 -4.62
N GLY A 160 -8.63 -0.10 -4.40
CA GLY A 160 -7.38 -0.82 -4.18
C GLY A 160 -7.40 -1.68 -2.91
N LEU A 161 -7.94 -1.16 -1.80
CA LEU A 161 -8.15 -1.96 -0.58
C LEU A 161 -9.11 -3.12 -0.81
N THR A 162 -10.19 -2.89 -1.56
CA THR A 162 -11.13 -3.96 -1.94
C THR A 162 -10.44 -5.00 -2.80
N ALA A 163 -9.58 -4.59 -3.74
CA ALA A 163 -8.80 -5.50 -4.57
C ALA A 163 -7.88 -6.39 -3.72
N LEU A 164 -7.24 -5.85 -2.67
CA LEU A 164 -6.42 -6.65 -1.74
C LEU A 164 -7.21 -7.78 -1.08
N GLN A 165 -8.52 -7.63 -0.88
CA GLN A 165 -9.38 -8.65 -0.28
C GLN A 165 -9.84 -9.75 -1.27
N THR A 166 -9.41 -9.70 -2.53
CA THR A 166 -9.84 -10.66 -3.57
C THR A 166 -8.73 -11.63 -4.00
N ASP A 167 -9.07 -12.92 -4.07
CA ASP A 167 -8.31 -14.05 -4.64
C ASP A 167 -6.80 -13.86 -4.98
N PRO A 168 -5.87 -14.26 -4.08
CA PRO A 168 -6.11 -14.65 -2.70
C PRO A 168 -6.43 -13.42 -1.83
N PRO A 169 -7.30 -13.56 -0.81
CA PRO A 169 -7.62 -12.46 0.08
C PRO A 169 -6.43 -12.12 0.98
N CYS A 170 -6.10 -10.84 1.05
CA CYS A 170 -5.18 -10.26 2.01
C CYS A 170 -5.96 -9.42 3.02
N TYR A 171 -5.63 -9.60 4.30
CA TYR A 171 -6.23 -8.87 5.40
C TYR A 171 -5.22 -7.90 5.97
N CYS A 172 -5.32 -6.68 5.44
CA CYS A 172 -4.84 -5.45 6.05
C CYS A 172 -6.03 -4.87 6.85
#